data_AF-A0A1Q9RU50-F1
#
_entry.id   AF-A0A1Q9RU50-F1
#
_cell.length_a   1.000
_cell.length_b   1.000
_cell.length_c   1.000
_cell.angle_alpha   90.00
_cell.angle_beta   90.00
_cell.angle_gamma   90.00
#
_symmetry.space_group_name_H-M   'P 1'
#
loop_
_entity.id
_entity.type
_entity.pdbx_description
1 polymer ?
#
loop_
_entity_poly.entity_id
_entity_poly.type
_entity_poly.pdbx_seq_one_letter_code
_entity_poly.pdbx_strand_id
1 'polypeptide(L)'
;MLDTAFVIDETDPTGGLRTIADDAAEMGLHLVPVVSPGRDHGHTTAAADLHRLRGAGVVRPALSEAMALRTAGPRGADHPHRHLGVNPEDIDLVLDLGEEANTELVESVARFALANLPHAGQWRTLVLAGAAFPRDLAGVPKEQITRIPRHDWHLYCLLANEASSAGQRVPTFGDYGVAHPDPTLTVNPRFMSISGSLRYTSDDDWLVAKGGELFKGRGGGAGGEAIRPATQMLALHEEFCGADFSEGDRWINRVALDPAASCGNPERWRRTATNHHLAFVTDRLATRRAS
;
A
#
# COMPACT_ATOMS: atom_id res chain seq x y z
N MET A 1 -1.43 10.57 4.93
CA MET A 1 -2.58 10.88 4.05
C MET A 1 -3.83 10.35 4.72
N LEU A 2 -4.95 11.08 4.70
CA LEU A 2 -6.22 10.63 5.24
C LEU A 2 -7.21 10.46 4.09
N ASP A 3 -7.65 9.23 3.86
CA ASP A 3 -8.73 8.90 2.93
C ASP A 3 -9.97 8.52 3.74
N THR A 4 -10.97 9.40 3.73
CA THR A 4 -12.22 9.20 4.49
C THR A 4 -13.20 8.28 3.75
N ALA A 5 -12.78 7.51 2.74
CA ALA A 5 -13.65 6.58 1.99
C ALA A 5 -14.40 5.61 2.90
N PHE A 6 -13.78 5.29 4.03
CA PHE A 6 -14.30 4.36 5.01
C PHE A 6 -14.61 5.01 6.37
N VAL A 7 -14.50 6.35 6.46
CA VAL A 7 -14.89 7.12 7.64
C VAL A 7 -16.31 7.65 7.37
N ILE A 8 -17.29 6.80 7.62
CA ILE A 8 -18.70 7.18 7.54
C ILE A 8 -19.05 7.83 8.87
N ASP A 9 -19.10 9.16 8.91
CA ASP A 9 -19.87 9.85 9.94
C ASP A 9 -21.32 9.92 9.43
N GLU A 10 -22.23 9.16 10.04
CA GLU A 10 -23.66 9.17 9.69
C GLU A 10 -24.32 10.53 9.98
N THR A 11 -23.66 11.44 10.69
CA THR A 11 -24.21 12.72 11.14
C THR A 11 -23.63 13.95 10.43
N ASP A 12 -22.44 13.86 9.84
CA ASP A 12 -21.87 14.94 9.02
C ASP A 12 -20.88 14.42 7.96
N PRO A 13 -21.33 14.14 6.72
CA PRO A 13 -20.47 13.65 5.64
C PRO A 13 -19.38 14.64 5.20
N THR A 14 -19.42 15.90 5.67
CA THR A 14 -18.44 16.95 5.32
C THR A 14 -17.59 17.44 6.49
N GLY A 15 -18.12 17.41 7.72
CA GLY A 15 -17.44 17.90 8.92
C GLY A 15 -16.45 16.92 9.54
N GLY A 16 -16.62 15.62 9.32
CA GLY A 16 -15.68 14.61 9.85
C GLY A 16 -14.23 14.84 9.42
N LEU A 17 -14.00 15.25 8.17
CA LEU A 17 -12.64 15.52 7.66
C LEU A 17 -11.95 16.67 8.41
N ARG A 18 -12.70 17.75 8.67
CA ARG A 18 -12.16 18.92 9.36
C ARG A 18 -11.92 18.63 10.84
N THR A 19 -12.87 18.00 11.51
CA THR A 19 -12.73 17.59 12.92
C THR A 19 -11.51 16.69 13.10
N ILE A 20 -11.35 15.66 12.27
CA ILE A 20 -10.18 14.77 12.34
C ILE A 20 -8.88 15.53 12.08
N ALA A 21 -8.86 16.48 11.13
CA ALA A 21 -7.68 17.29 10.85
C ALA A 21 -7.35 18.26 12.00
N ASP A 22 -8.35 18.80 12.69
CA ASP A 22 -8.19 19.67 13.85
C ASP A 22 -7.68 18.86 15.05
N ASP A 23 -8.29 17.72 15.38
CA ASP A 23 -7.85 16.81 16.44
C ASP A 23 -6.40 16.34 16.23
N ALA A 24 -6.06 15.99 14.99
CA ALA A 24 -4.70 15.59 14.65
C ALA A 24 -3.71 16.75 14.84
N ALA A 25 -4.10 17.99 14.53
CA ALA A 25 -3.27 19.17 14.77
C ALA A 25 -2.99 19.38 16.25
N GLU A 26 -4.00 19.18 17.11
CA GLU A 26 -3.83 19.26 18.56
C GLU A 26 -2.82 18.23 19.08
N MET A 27 -2.71 17.09 18.39
CA MET A 27 -1.69 16.06 18.64
C MET A 27 -0.34 16.33 17.96
N GLY A 28 -0.16 17.48 17.29
CA GLY A 28 1.06 17.82 16.54
C GLY A 28 1.23 17.01 15.24
N LEU A 29 0.16 16.41 14.73
CA LEU A 29 0.15 15.64 13.49
C LEU A 29 -0.34 16.50 12.33
N HIS A 30 0.32 16.34 11.18
CA HIS A 30 -0.06 17.02 9.94
C HIS A 30 -0.79 16.03 9.02
N LEU A 31 -2.12 16.08 9.04
CA LEU A 31 -2.93 15.29 8.11
C LEU A 31 -3.06 16.00 6.76
N VAL A 32 -2.81 15.25 5.70
CA VAL A 32 -3.02 15.69 4.32
C VAL A 32 -4.30 15.02 3.79
N PRO A 33 -5.35 15.79 3.50
CA PRO A 33 -6.61 15.25 2.99
C PRO A 33 -6.40 14.71 1.57
N VAL A 34 -7.04 13.58 1.29
CA VAL A 34 -7.05 12.96 -0.04
C VAL A 34 -8.35 13.30 -0.75
N VAL A 35 -8.24 13.80 -1.98
CA VAL A 35 -9.39 14.05 -2.86
C VAL A 35 -9.33 13.12 -4.06
N SER A 36 -10.43 12.43 -4.33
CA SER A 36 -10.67 11.69 -5.57
C SER A 36 -11.74 12.41 -6.40
N PRO A 37 -11.54 12.62 -7.71
CA PRO A 37 -12.49 13.27 -8.63
C PRO A 37 -13.96 12.84 -8.54
N GLY A 38 -14.26 11.61 -8.10
CA GLY A 38 -15.63 11.08 -7.96
C GLY A 38 -16.30 11.36 -6.61
N ARG A 39 -15.66 12.08 -5.67
CA ARG A 39 -16.26 12.44 -4.38
C ARG A 39 -17.27 13.57 -4.50
N ASP A 40 -18.17 13.66 -3.52
CA ASP A 40 -19.14 14.73 -3.47
C ASP A 40 -18.46 16.11 -3.36
N HIS A 41 -19.23 17.14 -3.72
CA HIS A 41 -18.76 18.52 -3.75
C HIS A 41 -18.36 19.06 -2.36
N GLY A 42 -18.99 18.54 -1.29
CA GLY A 42 -18.71 18.93 0.09
C GLY A 42 -17.35 18.45 0.56
N HIS A 43 -16.99 17.19 0.29
CA HIS A 43 -15.65 16.64 0.58
C HIS A 43 -14.55 17.39 -0.18
N THR A 44 -14.79 17.68 -1.45
CA THR A 44 -13.85 18.44 -2.30
C THR A 44 -13.62 19.86 -1.75
N THR A 45 -14.68 20.52 -1.28
CA THR A 45 -14.60 21.86 -0.67
C THR A 45 -13.85 21.81 0.66
N ALA A 46 -14.16 20.86 1.53
CA ALA A 46 -13.48 20.70 2.82
C ALA A 46 -11.97 20.44 2.65
N ALA A 47 -11.59 19.63 1.66
CA ALA A 47 -10.19 19.38 1.35
C ALA A 47 -9.48 20.63 0.80
N ALA A 48 -10.15 21.42 -0.05
CA ALA A 48 -9.62 22.69 -0.53
C ALA A 48 -9.45 23.72 0.61
N ASP A 49 -10.40 23.78 1.55
CA ASP A 49 -10.29 24.61 2.75
C ASP A 49 -9.13 24.21 3.64
N LEU A 50 -8.98 22.91 3.91
CA LEU A 50 -7.84 22.39 4.67
C LEU A 50 -6.51 22.66 3.98
N HIS A 51 -6.47 22.54 2.65
CA HIS A 51 -5.30 22.93 1.87
C HIS A 51 -4.98 24.42 2.06
N ARG A 52 -5.96 25.32 1.91
CA ARG A 52 -5.77 26.77 2.12
C ARG A 52 -5.30 27.11 3.52
N LEU A 53 -5.84 26.42 4.53
CA LEU A 53 -5.50 26.67 5.94
C LEU A 53 -4.11 26.14 6.31
N ARG A 54 -3.65 25.06 5.67
CA ARG A 54 -2.51 24.27 6.18
C ARG A 54 -1.43 23.90 5.14
N GLY A 55 -1.58 24.29 3.87
CA GLY A 55 -0.63 24.01 2.78
C GLY A 55 -0.57 22.54 2.34
N ALA A 56 -1.53 21.72 2.78
CA ALA A 56 -1.53 20.28 2.66
C ALA A 56 -2.62 19.83 1.68
N GLY A 57 -2.24 19.48 0.44
CA GLY A 57 -3.18 18.98 -0.57
C GLY A 57 -2.63 17.75 -1.27
N VAL A 58 -3.31 16.61 -1.13
CA VAL A 58 -3.09 15.41 -1.94
C VAL A 58 -4.31 15.18 -2.82
N VAL A 59 -4.07 14.95 -4.10
CA VAL A 59 -5.08 14.44 -5.01
C VAL A 59 -4.71 13.02 -5.37
N ARG A 60 -5.63 12.09 -5.14
CA ARG A 60 -5.52 10.68 -5.51
C ARG A 60 -6.63 10.35 -6.51
N PRO A 61 -6.45 10.64 -7.81
CA PRO A 61 -7.32 10.05 -8.81
C PRO A 61 -7.14 8.53 -8.83
N ALA A 62 -8.25 7.80 -8.79
CA ALA A 62 -8.26 6.39 -9.18
C ALA A 62 -7.84 6.26 -10.65
N LEU A 63 -7.28 5.12 -11.04
CA LEU A 63 -6.84 4.89 -12.43
C LEU A 63 -7.95 5.15 -13.48
N SER A 64 -9.20 4.79 -13.16
CA SER A 64 -10.38 5.05 -14.00
C SER A 64 -10.65 6.55 -14.17
N GLU A 65 -10.34 7.36 -13.17
CA GLU A 65 -10.46 8.82 -13.20
C GLU A 65 -9.26 9.44 -13.93
N ALA A 66 -8.06 8.85 -13.80
CA ALA A 66 -6.88 9.24 -14.57
C ALA A 66 -7.08 9.02 -16.08
N MET A 67 -7.82 7.98 -16.49
CA MET A 67 -8.23 7.79 -17.89
C MET A 67 -9.21 8.87 -18.37
N ALA A 68 -10.13 9.31 -17.51
CA ALA A 68 -11.09 10.37 -17.82
C ALA A 68 -10.44 11.76 -17.99
N LEU A 69 -9.20 11.96 -17.51
CA LEU A 69 -8.43 13.20 -17.69
C LEU A 69 -8.12 13.55 -19.16
N ARG A 70 -8.42 12.66 -20.14
CA ARG A 70 -8.26 12.95 -21.57
C ARG A 70 -9.55 13.03 -22.40
N THR A 71 -10.66 12.43 -22.00
CA THR A 71 -11.86 12.36 -22.88
C THR A 71 -12.53 13.72 -23.09
N ALA A 72 -12.17 14.69 -22.28
CA ALA A 72 -12.72 16.00 -22.32
C ALA A 72 -11.53 16.92 -22.69
N GLY A 73 -11.57 17.53 -23.88
CA GLY A 73 -10.42 18.19 -24.52
C GLY A 73 -9.78 19.34 -23.71
N PRO A 74 -9.08 20.32 -24.32
CA PRO A 74 -8.39 21.38 -23.57
C PRO A 74 -9.29 22.23 -22.64
N ARG A 75 -10.62 22.06 -22.72
CA ARG A 75 -11.63 22.70 -21.87
C ARG A 75 -12.49 21.73 -21.06
N GLY A 76 -12.28 20.42 -21.17
CA GLY A 76 -13.20 19.43 -20.63
C GLY A 76 -12.64 18.57 -19.50
N ALA A 77 -11.32 18.42 -19.38
CA ALA A 77 -10.74 17.82 -18.18
C ALA A 77 -10.89 18.86 -17.06
N ASP A 78 -11.92 18.64 -16.28
CA ASP A 78 -12.22 19.36 -15.07
C ASP A 78 -11.13 18.89 -14.07
N HIS A 79 -9.97 19.55 -14.20
CA HIS A 79 -8.72 19.06 -13.64
C HIS A 79 -8.79 19.12 -12.11
N PRO A 80 -8.14 18.18 -11.39
CA PRO A 80 -8.18 18.18 -9.92
C PRO A 80 -7.69 19.50 -9.33
N HIS A 81 -6.65 20.10 -9.92
CA HIS A 81 -6.13 21.40 -9.50
C HIS A 81 -7.12 22.56 -9.74
N ARG A 82 -7.93 22.50 -10.80
CA ARG A 82 -8.97 23.52 -11.09
C ARG A 82 -10.17 23.40 -10.16
N HIS A 83 -10.61 22.17 -9.89
CA HIS A 83 -11.67 21.92 -8.92
C HIS A 83 -11.30 22.33 -7.50
N LEU A 84 -10.04 22.12 -7.13
CA LEU A 84 -9.54 22.50 -5.81
C LEU A 84 -9.15 23.98 -5.73
N GLY A 85 -8.94 24.64 -6.88
CA GLY A 85 -8.40 26.00 -6.92
C GLY A 85 -6.97 26.08 -6.37
N VAL A 86 -6.20 25.01 -6.54
CA VAL A 86 -4.84 24.84 -6.00
C VAL A 86 -3.86 24.77 -7.15
N ASN A 87 -2.67 25.35 -7.01
CA ASN A 87 -1.64 25.27 -8.04
C ASN A 87 -1.06 23.84 -8.11
N PRO A 88 -0.65 23.35 -9.30
CA PRO A 88 -0.03 22.04 -9.42
C PRO A 88 1.17 21.83 -8.47
N GLU A 89 1.98 22.86 -8.24
CA GLU A 89 3.16 22.85 -7.36
C GLU A 89 2.85 22.64 -5.87
N ASP A 90 1.58 22.75 -5.48
CA ASP A 90 1.10 22.54 -4.12
C ASP A 90 0.39 21.18 -3.95
N ILE A 91 0.30 20.40 -5.02
CA ILE A 91 -0.42 19.13 -5.08
C ILE A 91 0.55 17.95 -5.12
N ASP A 92 0.32 17.01 -4.19
CA ASP A 92 0.85 15.66 -4.28
C ASP A 92 -0.13 14.80 -5.09
N LEU A 93 0.29 14.39 -6.29
CA LEU A 93 -0.54 13.57 -7.18
C LEU A 93 -0.20 12.09 -7.00
N VAL A 94 -1.18 11.28 -6.62
CA VAL A 94 -1.07 9.83 -6.53
C VAL A 94 -1.89 9.18 -7.64
N LEU A 95 -1.22 8.64 -8.65
CA LEU A 95 -1.84 7.78 -9.66
C LEU A 95 -1.97 6.37 -9.06
N ASP A 96 -3.20 6.01 -8.72
CA ASP A 96 -3.48 4.77 -8.00
C ASP A 96 -4.05 3.70 -8.93
N LEU A 97 -3.29 2.61 -9.08
CA LEU A 97 -3.61 1.43 -9.88
C LEU A 97 -4.64 0.51 -9.21
N GLY A 98 -4.94 0.71 -7.93
CA GLY A 98 -5.85 -0.15 -7.18
C GLY A 98 -5.30 -1.56 -6.95
N GLU A 99 -6.19 -2.55 -6.96
CA GLU A 99 -5.90 -3.94 -6.57
C GLU A 99 -5.36 -4.85 -7.69
N GLU A 100 -5.41 -4.40 -8.95
CA GLU A 100 -5.08 -5.23 -10.12
C GLU A 100 -3.86 -4.71 -10.90
N ALA A 101 -2.70 -4.57 -10.24
CA ALA A 101 -1.48 -4.11 -10.89
C ALA A 101 -0.84 -5.10 -11.90
N ASN A 102 -1.48 -6.22 -12.20
CA ASN A 102 -0.90 -7.35 -12.93
C ASN A 102 -1.48 -7.60 -14.34
N THR A 103 -2.29 -6.69 -14.87
CA THR A 103 -2.90 -6.85 -16.20
C THR A 103 -2.23 -5.96 -17.25
N GLU A 104 -2.16 -6.44 -18.51
CA GLU A 104 -1.67 -5.65 -19.64
C GLU A 104 -2.48 -4.36 -19.86
N LEU A 105 -3.77 -4.39 -19.51
CA LEU A 105 -4.65 -3.23 -19.55
C LEU A 105 -4.18 -2.17 -18.56
N VAL A 106 -3.94 -2.55 -17.30
CA VAL A 106 -3.48 -1.62 -16.26
C VAL A 106 -2.11 -1.05 -16.60
N GLU A 107 -1.20 -1.86 -17.13
CA GLU A 107 0.08 -1.36 -17.64
C GLU A 107 -0.12 -0.31 -18.75
N SER A 108 -0.90 -0.65 -19.77
CA SER A 108 -1.15 0.23 -20.92
C SER A 108 -1.78 1.56 -20.48
N VAL A 109 -2.73 1.50 -19.54
CA VAL A 109 -3.39 2.68 -18.98
C VAL A 109 -2.42 3.52 -18.16
N ALA A 110 -1.61 2.91 -17.29
CA ALA A 110 -0.64 3.61 -16.45
C ALA A 110 0.43 4.31 -17.30
N ARG A 111 0.97 3.60 -18.30
CA ARG A 111 1.92 4.12 -19.29
C ARG A 111 1.35 5.34 -20.00
N PHE A 112 0.12 5.21 -20.50
CA PHE A 112 -0.57 6.27 -21.19
C PHE A 112 -0.86 7.49 -20.30
N ALA A 113 -1.31 7.26 -19.06
CA ALA A 113 -1.58 8.30 -18.09
C ALA A 113 -0.33 9.12 -17.77
N LEU A 114 0.81 8.45 -17.52
CA LEU A 114 2.09 9.12 -17.24
C LEU A 114 2.58 9.94 -18.44
N ALA A 115 2.54 9.37 -19.65
CA ALA A 115 3.01 10.04 -20.87
C ALA A 115 2.18 11.28 -21.25
N ASN A 116 0.90 11.32 -20.84
CA ASN A 116 -0.04 12.40 -21.17
C ASN A 116 -0.41 13.25 -19.95
N LEU A 117 0.30 13.11 -18.83
CA LEU A 117 -0.05 13.79 -17.60
C LEU A 117 0.18 15.32 -17.75
N PRO A 118 -0.85 16.16 -17.65
CA PRO A 118 -0.66 17.60 -17.70
C PRO A 118 0.13 18.05 -16.46
N HIS A 119 0.92 19.11 -16.62
CA HIS A 119 1.74 19.64 -15.52
C HIS A 119 2.68 18.60 -14.89
N ALA A 120 3.05 17.53 -15.61
CA ALA A 120 3.86 16.42 -15.07
C ALA A 120 5.11 16.92 -14.31
N GLY A 121 5.80 17.93 -14.84
CA GLY A 121 6.99 18.52 -14.22
C GLY A 121 6.72 19.51 -13.07
N GLN A 122 5.47 19.89 -12.81
CA GLN A 122 5.10 20.93 -11.85
C GLN A 122 4.50 20.37 -10.55
N TRP A 123 3.92 19.17 -10.55
CA TRP A 123 3.35 18.59 -9.32
C TRP A 123 4.36 18.59 -8.16
N ARG A 124 3.95 18.87 -6.93
CA ARG A 124 4.87 18.78 -5.77
C ARG A 124 5.50 17.40 -5.69
N THR A 125 4.64 16.38 -5.73
CA THR A 125 5.03 14.98 -5.87
C THR A 125 4.18 14.29 -6.93
N LEU A 126 4.76 13.29 -7.58
CA LEU A 126 4.09 12.40 -8.49
C LEU A 126 4.37 10.97 -8.02
N VAL A 127 3.35 10.26 -7.59
CA VAL A 127 3.43 8.89 -7.07
C VAL A 127 2.66 7.95 -7.98
N LEU A 128 3.23 6.78 -8.25
CA LEU A 128 2.52 5.64 -8.83
C LEU A 128 2.33 4.62 -7.72
N ALA A 129 1.07 4.34 -7.35
CA ALA A 129 0.73 3.43 -6.28
C ALA A 129 -0.10 2.23 -6.78
N GLY A 130 0.08 1.06 -6.19
CA GLY A 130 -0.76 -0.10 -6.49
C GLY A 130 -0.65 -1.15 -5.39
N ALA A 131 -1.66 -2.01 -5.28
CA ALA A 131 -1.58 -3.19 -4.44
C ALA A 131 -1.23 -4.42 -5.29
N ALA A 132 -0.33 -5.25 -4.78
CA ALA A 132 -0.01 -6.55 -5.37
C ALA A 132 -0.21 -7.74 -4.42
N PHE A 133 -0.41 -7.49 -3.12
CA PHE A 133 -0.61 -8.60 -2.19
C PHE A 133 -1.97 -9.27 -2.46
N PRO A 134 -2.02 -10.61 -2.64
CA PRO A 134 -3.23 -11.31 -3.05
C PRO A 134 -4.34 -11.18 -2.00
N ARG A 135 -5.59 -11.24 -2.48
CA ARG A 135 -6.81 -11.16 -1.67
C ARG A 135 -6.83 -12.18 -0.53
N ASP A 136 -6.40 -13.41 -0.80
CA ASP A 136 -6.24 -14.44 0.21
C ASP A 136 -5.04 -15.35 -0.07
N LEU A 137 -4.78 -16.26 0.86
CA LEU A 137 -3.69 -17.24 0.81
C LEU A 137 -4.26 -18.69 0.84
N ALA A 138 -5.48 -18.89 0.35
CA ALA A 138 -6.14 -20.20 0.37
C ALA A 138 -5.38 -21.22 -0.50
N GLY A 139 -4.86 -20.78 -1.65
CA GLY A 139 -4.06 -21.61 -2.57
C GLY A 139 -2.60 -21.83 -2.14
N VAL A 140 -2.12 -21.15 -1.11
CA VAL A 140 -0.72 -21.30 -0.64
C VAL A 140 -0.59 -22.60 0.18
N PRO A 141 0.29 -23.54 -0.19
CA PRO A 141 0.48 -24.77 0.56
C PRO A 141 1.12 -24.50 1.93
N LYS A 142 0.85 -25.38 2.90
CA LYS A 142 1.50 -25.36 4.21
C LYS A 142 2.91 -25.96 4.11
N GLU A 143 3.74 -25.67 5.11
CA GLU A 143 5.08 -26.25 5.30
C GLU A 143 6.04 -25.97 4.15
N GLN A 144 5.84 -24.84 3.47
CA GLN A 144 6.75 -24.35 2.44
C GLN A 144 6.71 -22.83 2.36
N ILE A 145 7.67 -22.28 1.60
CA ILE A 145 7.67 -20.89 1.14
C ILE A 145 7.12 -20.87 -0.28
N THR A 146 6.12 -20.03 -0.52
CA THR A 146 5.58 -19.74 -1.85
C THR A 146 5.94 -18.32 -2.24
N ARG A 147 6.47 -18.16 -3.46
CA ARG A 147 6.73 -16.85 -4.06
C ARG A 147 5.47 -16.32 -4.72
N ILE A 148 5.18 -15.04 -4.52
CA ILE A 148 4.09 -14.34 -5.16
C ILE A 148 4.64 -13.03 -5.73
N PRO A 149 4.58 -12.79 -7.05
CA PRO A 149 5.21 -11.62 -7.64
C PRO A 149 4.69 -10.29 -7.10
N ARG A 150 5.59 -9.32 -6.93
CA ARG A 150 5.27 -7.92 -6.64
C ARG A 150 4.97 -7.17 -7.93
N HIS A 151 3.81 -7.44 -8.52
CA HIS A 151 3.41 -6.85 -9.80
C HIS A 151 3.37 -5.31 -9.76
N ASP A 152 3.02 -4.72 -8.62
CA ASP A 152 3.12 -3.28 -8.36
C ASP A 152 4.55 -2.75 -8.53
N TRP A 153 5.52 -3.43 -7.93
CA TRP A 153 6.93 -3.10 -8.03
C TRP A 153 7.47 -3.31 -9.44
N HIS A 154 7.13 -4.42 -10.10
CA HIS A 154 7.55 -4.69 -11.47
C HIS A 154 7.04 -3.64 -12.45
N LEU A 155 5.76 -3.31 -12.37
CA LEU A 155 5.15 -2.28 -13.21
C LEU A 155 5.75 -0.90 -12.92
N TYR A 156 5.99 -0.56 -11.65
CA TYR A 156 6.70 0.65 -11.29
C TYR A 156 8.10 0.71 -11.92
N CYS A 157 8.89 -0.37 -11.79
CA CYS A 157 10.24 -0.44 -12.33
C CYS A 157 10.27 -0.21 -13.83
N LEU A 158 9.35 -0.86 -14.55
CA LEU A 158 9.18 -0.72 -15.99
C LEU A 158 8.92 0.74 -16.38
N LEU A 159 7.88 1.34 -15.80
CA LEU A 159 7.45 2.70 -16.13
C LEU A 159 8.46 3.77 -15.69
N ALA A 160 9.13 3.57 -14.55
CA ALA A 160 10.19 4.45 -14.08
C ALA A 160 11.40 4.44 -15.02
N ASN A 161 11.81 3.27 -15.50
CA ASN A 161 12.92 3.14 -16.45
C ASN A 161 12.58 3.77 -17.80
N GLU A 162 11.36 3.59 -18.29
CA GLU A 162 10.88 4.23 -19.52
C GLU A 162 10.85 5.75 -19.39
N ALA A 163 10.29 6.29 -18.30
CA ALA A 163 10.25 7.73 -18.04
C ALA A 163 11.68 8.30 -17.97
N SER A 164 12.58 7.63 -17.26
CA SER A 164 13.99 8.04 -17.17
C SER A 164 14.65 8.05 -18.55
N SER A 165 14.46 7.01 -19.35
CA SER A 165 15.04 6.89 -20.70
C SER A 165 14.50 7.95 -21.66
N ALA A 166 13.24 8.37 -21.47
CA ALA A 166 12.60 9.42 -22.26
C ALA A 166 12.89 10.85 -21.75
N GLY A 167 13.68 11.00 -20.67
CA GLY A 167 13.92 12.30 -20.04
C GLY A 167 12.67 12.93 -19.41
N GLN A 168 11.67 12.10 -19.09
CA GLN A 168 10.44 12.51 -18.43
C GLN A 168 10.60 12.45 -16.91
N ARG A 169 9.66 13.09 -16.18
CA ARG A 169 9.64 12.99 -14.72
C ARG A 169 9.37 11.54 -14.30
N VAL A 170 10.29 10.97 -13.52
CA VAL A 170 10.13 9.64 -12.93
C VAL A 170 9.17 9.71 -11.73
N PRO A 171 8.07 8.93 -11.70
CA PRO A 171 7.20 8.87 -10.53
C PRO A 171 7.93 8.24 -9.33
N THR A 172 7.48 8.58 -8.13
CA THR A 172 7.88 7.89 -6.89
C THR A 172 7.01 6.64 -6.71
N PHE A 173 7.58 5.57 -6.19
CA PHE A 173 6.85 4.35 -5.85
C PHE A 173 5.94 4.56 -4.64
N GLY A 174 4.75 3.98 -4.68
CA GLY A 174 3.91 3.73 -3.51
C GLY A 174 3.28 2.34 -3.61
N ASP A 175 2.92 1.76 -2.48
CA ASP A 175 2.17 0.51 -2.43
C ASP A 175 1.22 0.47 -1.23
N TYR A 176 0.52 -0.65 -1.08
CA TYR A 176 -0.42 -0.93 0.01
C TYR A 176 0.21 -1.80 1.10
N GLY A 177 1.55 -1.96 1.06
CA GLY A 177 2.29 -2.83 1.94
C GLY A 177 1.90 -4.31 1.85
N VAL A 178 1.87 -4.97 3.01
CA VAL A 178 1.77 -6.44 3.12
C VAL A 178 0.33 -6.95 3.18
N ALA A 179 -0.66 -6.20 2.70
CA ALA A 179 -2.07 -6.57 2.76
C ALA A 179 -2.83 -6.18 1.49
N HIS A 180 -3.88 -6.94 1.20
CA HIS A 180 -4.85 -6.57 0.17
C HIS A 180 -5.71 -5.40 0.66
N PRO A 181 -6.09 -4.44 -0.20
CA PRO A 181 -6.84 -3.24 0.20
C PRO A 181 -8.26 -3.50 0.70
N ASP A 182 -8.91 -4.60 0.28
CA ASP A 182 -10.26 -4.97 0.70
C ASP A 182 -10.36 -5.23 2.23
N PRO A 183 -11.04 -4.36 2.99
CA PRO A 183 -11.18 -4.51 4.44
C PRO A 183 -12.27 -5.53 4.83
N THR A 184 -13.09 -5.98 3.88
CA THR A 184 -14.26 -6.86 4.13
C THR A 184 -13.90 -8.34 4.19
N LEU A 185 -12.61 -8.67 4.12
CA LEU A 185 -12.05 -10.02 4.30
C LEU A 185 -12.28 -10.55 5.72
N THR A 186 -13.54 -10.82 6.04
CA THR A 186 -14.02 -11.37 7.28
C THR A 186 -13.95 -12.89 7.18
N VAL A 187 -12.82 -13.44 7.60
CA VAL A 187 -12.66 -14.88 7.73
C VAL A 187 -13.43 -15.34 8.96
N ASN A 188 -14.50 -16.12 8.79
CA ASN A 188 -15.17 -16.75 9.93
C ASN A 188 -14.32 -17.96 10.42
N PRO A 189 -13.62 -17.85 11.57
CA PRO A 189 -12.70 -18.89 12.03
C PRO A 189 -13.42 -20.18 12.44
N ARG A 190 -14.74 -20.15 12.64
CA ARG A 190 -15.52 -21.35 12.99
C ARG A 190 -15.64 -22.34 11.84
N PHE A 191 -15.45 -21.89 10.60
CA PHE A 191 -15.66 -22.70 9.39
C PHE A 191 -14.39 -22.81 8.52
N MET A 192 -13.29 -22.16 8.90
CA MET A 192 -12.05 -22.17 8.12
C MET A 192 -10.84 -22.56 8.96
N SER A 193 -9.99 -23.42 8.41
CA SER A 193 -8.67 -23.72 8.99
C SER A 193 -7.72 -22.58 8.71
N ILE A 194 -7.46 -21.75 9.71
CA ILE A 194 -6.47 -20.66 9.62
C ILE A 194 -5.10 -21.26 9.90
N SER A 195 -4.12 -20.97 9.05
CA SER A 195 -2.73 -21.38 9.27
C SER A 195 -1.91 -20.18 9.75
N GLY A 196 -0.86 -20.44 10.54
CA GLY A 196 0.15 -19.42 10.79
C GLY A 196 0.89 -19.10 9.49
N SER A 197 0.94 -17.85 9.06
CA SER A 197 1.74 -17.47 7.89
C SER A 197 2.47 -16.15 8.10
N LEU A 198 3.68 -16.10 7.56
CA LEU A 198 4.48 -14.88 7.46
C LEU A 198 4.50 -14.40 6.02
N ARG A 199 4.50 -13.07 5.88
CA ARG A 199 4.64 -12.35 4.62
C ARG A 199 5.98 -11.64 4.71
N TYR A 200 6.86 -11.92 3.77
CA TYR A 200 8.21 -11.37 3.75
C TYR A 200 8.45 -10.73 2.39
N THR A 201 9.06 -9.55 2.37
CA THR A 201 9.27 -8.81 1.11
C THR A 201 10.65 -9.19 0.59
N SER A 202 10.75 -9.55 -0.68
CA SER A 202 12.03 -9.63 -1.37
C SER A 202 12.05 -8.67 -2.56
N ASP A 203 13.11 -8.75 -3.37
CA ASP A 203 13.35 -7.81 -4.47
C ASP A 203 12.19 -7.80 -5.46
N ASP A 204 11.71 -8.98 -5.85
CA ASP A 204 10.71 -9.17 -6.90
C ASP A 204 9.42 -9.86 -6.41
N ASP A 205 9.43 -10.43 -5.21
CA ASP A 205 8.37 -11.28 -4.71
C ASP A 205 7.99 -10.98 -3.26
N TRP A 206 6.81 -11.44 -2.90
CA TRP A 206 6.47 -11.79 -1.53
C TRP A 206 6.85 -13.24 -1.30
N LEU A 207 7.65 -13.50 -0.27
CA LEU A 207 7.83 -14.85 0.26
C LEU A 207 6.75 -15.09 1.32
N VAL A 208 5.80 -15.95 0.98
CA VAL A 208 4.74 -16.38 1.90
C VAL A 208 5.14 -17.71 2.51
N ALA A 209 5.60 -17.68 3.75
CA ALA A 209 5.93 -18.89 4.50
C ALA A 209 4.73 -19.31 5.34
N LYS A 210 4.16 -20.48 5.07
CA LYS A 210 2.98 -20.98 5.77
C LYS A 210 3.38 -22.14 6.68
N GLY A 211 3.16 -21.98 7.98
CA GLY A 211 3.47 -22.98 8.99
C GLY A 211 2.30 -23.92 9.26
N GLY A 212 2.15 -24.29 10.52
CA GLY A 212 1.13 -25.23 11.00
C GLY A 212 -0.28 -24.63 11.09
N GLU A 213 -1.21 -25.45 11.59
CA GLU A 213 -2.61 -25.07 11.79
C GLU A 213 -2.80 -24.22 13.05
N LEU A 214 -3.12 -22.93 12.87
CA LEU A 214 -3.46 -22.02 13.96
C LEU A 214 -4.82 -22.40 14.58
N PHE A 215 -5.83 -22.67 13.74
CA PHE A 215 -7.15 -23.15 14.16
C PHE A 215 -7.59 -24.33 13.29
N LYS A 216 -8.20 -25.34 13.93
CA LYS A 216 -8.80 -26.51 13.25
C LYS A 216 -10.28 -26.64 13.61
N GLY A 217 -11.13 -25.79 13.05
CA GLY A 217 -12.59 -25.85 13.27
C GLY A 217 -12.99 -26.09 14.73
N ARG A 218 -13.76 -27.16 15.01
CA ARG A 218 -14.20 -27.53 16.36
C ARG A 218 -13.15 -28.28 17.22
N GLY A 219 -11.97 -28.57 16.68
CA GLY A 219 -10.98 -29.49 17.27
C GLY A 219 -9.82 -28.83 18.03
N GLY A 220 -9.79 -27.49 18.15
CA GLY A 220 -8.64 -26.77 18.71
C GLY A 220 -7.46 -26.71 17.73
N GLY A 221 -6.59 -25.71 17.84
CA GLY A 221 -5.40 -25.55 16.98
C GLY A 221 -4.15 -25.24 17.78
N ALA A 222 -2.98 -25.18 17.13
CA ALA A 222 -1.70 -24.96 17.79
C ALA A 222 -1.54 -23.55 18.38
N GLY A 223 -2.51 -22.64 18.17
CA GLY A 223 -2.39 -21.27 18.62
C GLY A 223 -1.18 -20.59 17.97
N GLY A 224 -0.49 -19.74 18.74
CA GLY A 224 0.69 -19.02 18.25
C GLY A 224 1.76 -19.92 17.64
N GLU A 225 1.95 -21.13 18.18
CA GLU A 225 3.01 -22.08 17.76
C GLU A 225 2.91 -22.49 16.29
N ALA A 226 1.73 -22.33 15.67
CA ALA A 226 1.54 -22.54 14.24
C ALA A 226 2.50 -21.74 13.35
N ILE A 227 3.04 -20.60 13.82
CA ILE A 227 3.97 -19.77 13.05
C ILE A 227 5.40 -20.28 13.06
N ARG A 228 5.78 -21.12 14.03
CA ARG A 228 7.18 -21.51 14.24
C ARG A 228 7.81 -22.17 13.01
N PRO A 229 7.15 -23.13 12.32
CA PRO A 229 7.71 -23.68 11.10
C PRO A 229 7.93 -22.62 10.02
N ALA A 230 7.05 -21.63 9.89
CA ALA A 230 7.23 -20.51 8.95
C ALA A 230 8.46 -19.66 9.32
N THR A 231 8.70 -19.38 10.60
CA THR A 231 9.90 -18.65 11.03
C THR A 231 11.18 -19.42 10.75
N GLN A 232 11.18 -20.74 10.96
CA GLN A 232 12.33 -21.61 10.72
C GLN A 232 12.66 -21.69 9.22
N MET A 233 11.64 -21.86 8.38
CA MET A 233 11.83 -21.85 6.92
C MET A 233 12.38 -20.51 6.44
N LEU A 234 11.82 -19.38 6.91
CA LEU A 234 12.31 -18.07 6.51
C LEU A 234 13.72 -17.80 7.00
N ALA A 235 14.05 -18.11 8.26
CA ALA A 235 15.38 -17.86 8.80
C ALA A 235 16.50 -18.65 8.09
N LEU A 236 16.15 -19.76 7.42
CA LEU A 236 17.06 -20.56 6.59
C LEU A 236 17.03 -20.18 5.10
N HIS A 237 16.10 -19.31 4.69
CA HIS A 237 15.95 -18.91 3.30
C HIS A 237 17.06 -17.94 2.89
N GLU A 238 17.57 -18.08 1.67
CA GLU A 238 18.71 -17.27 1.19
C GLU A 238 18.41 -15.76 1.11
N GLU A 239 17.17 -15.39 0.82
CA GLU A 239 16.70 -13.99 0.78
C GLU A 239 16.35 -13.41 2.16
N PHE A 240 16.53 -14.16 3.25
CA PHE A 240 16.33 -13.60 4.58
C PHE A 240 17.42 -12.56 4.88
N CYS A 241 17.02 -11.31 5.10
CA CYS A 241 17.92 -10.18 5.31
C CYS A 241 18.73 -10.27 6.63
N GLY A 242 18.38 -11.21 7.51
CA GLY A 242 19.08 -11.44 8.77
C GLY A 242 18.54 -10.62 9.94
N ALA A 243 18.85 -11.08 11.16
CA ALA A 243 18.26 -10.59 12.40
C ALA A 243 18.51 -9.10 12.71
N ASP A 244 19.51 -8.49 12.08
CA ASP A 244 19.90 -7.10 12.31
C ASP A 244 19.23 -6.11 11.32
N PHE A 245 18.53 -6.62 10.30
CA PHE A 245 17.92 -5.78 9.26
C PHE A 245 16.73 -4.95 9.78
N SER A 246 15.82 -5.59 10.52
CA SER A 246 14.64 -4.91 11.11
C SER A 246 14.22 -5.55 12.44
N GLU A 247 13.28 -4.90 13.15
CA GLU A 247 12.69 -5.48 14.36
C GLU A 247 11.90 -6.74 14.04
N GLY A 248 11.23 -6.76 12.88
CA GLY A 248 10.54 -7.93 12.36
C GLY A 248 11.50 -9.09 12.11
N ASP A 249 12.62 -8.85 11.44
CA ASP A 249 13.64 -9.88 11.17
C ASP A 249 14.26 -10.43 12.45
N ARG A 250 14.54 -9.56 13.43
CA ARG A 250 15.01 -9.96 14.75
C ARG A 250 14.04 -10.91 15.45
N TRP A 251 12.74 -10.63 15.35
CA TRP A 251 11.71 -11.48 15.94
C TRP A 251 11.59 -12.82 15.21
N ILE A 252 11.62 -12.83 13.87
CA ILE A 252 11.63 -14.07 13.06
C ILE A 252 12.79 -14.96 13.48
N ASN A 253 14.01 -14.42 13.52
CA ASN A 253 15.21 -15.16 13.89
C ASN A 253 15.13 -15.71 15.33
N ARG A 254 14.61 -14.91 16.28
CA ARG A 254 14.44 -15.36 17.67
C ARG A 254 13.48 -16.55 17.77
N VAL A 255 12.31 -16.47 17.13
CA VAL A 255 11.32 -17.56 17.19
C VAL A 255 11.81 -18.81 16.45
N ALA A 256 12.61 -18.63 15.39
CA ALA A 256 13.21 -19.74 14.67
C ALA A 256 14.22 -20.52 15.51
N LEU A 257 15.04 -19.82 16.32
CA LEU A 257 16.18 -20.40 17.05
C LEU A 257 15.89 -20.78 18.50
N ASP A 258 14.98 -20.08 19.17
CA ASP A 258 14.67 -20.28 20.59
C ASP A 258 13.29 -20.95 20.76
N PRO A 259 13.23 -22.23 21.16
CA PRO A 259 11.97 -22.92 21.43
C PRO A 259 11.13 -22.28 22.54
N ALA A 260 11.74 -21.53 23.47
CA ALA A 260 11.04 -20.83 24.53
C ALA A 260 10.54 -19.44 24.11
N ALA A 261 10.96 -18.92 22.96
CA ALA A 261 10.51 -17.63 22.46
C ALA A 261 9.01 -17.67 22.13
N SER A 262 8.31 -16.61 22.52
CA SER A 262 6.89 -16.45 22.23
C SER A 262 6.66 -16.31 20.72
N CYS A 263 5.84 -17.22 20.19
CA CYS A 263 5.33 -17.15 18.82
C CYS A 263 4.32 -16.02 18.58
N GLY A 264 3.92 -15.27 19.61
CA GLY A 264 2.97 -14.17 19.46
C GLY A 264 1.60 -14.59 18.95
N ASN A 265 0.90 -13.64 18.33
CA ASN A 265 -0.45 -13.80 17.80
C ASN A 265 -0.51 -13.22 16.36
N PRO A 266 -1.65 -13.37 15.63
CA PRO A 266 -1.76 -12.87 14.27
C PRO A 266 -1.48 -11.37 14.08
N GLU A 267 -1.80 -10.54 15.08
CA GLU A 267 -1.48 -9.11 15.06
C GLU A 267 0.05 -8.90 15.08
N ARG A 268 0.77 -9.60 15.96
CA ARG A 268 2.24 -9.56 15.99
C ARG A 268 2.84 -9.98 14.66
N TRP A 269 2.31 -11.03 14.02
CA TRP A 269 2.82 -11.50 12.72
C TRP A 269 2.61 -10.46 11.63
N ARG A 270 1.44 -9.78 11.63
CA ARG A 270 1.18 -8.67 10.72
C ARG A 270 2.16 -7.53 10.92
N ARG A 271 2.40 -7.16 12.18
CA ARG A 271 3.34 -6.10 12.55
C ARG A 271 4.76 -6.43 12.12
N THR A 272 5.20 -7.67 12.31
CA THR A 272 6.49 -8.19 11.84
C THR A 272 6.64 -8.00 10.33
N ALA A 273 5.64 -8.44 9.55
CA ALA A 273 5.65 -8.30 8.10
C ALA A 273 5.70 -6.83 7.65
N THR A 274 4.86 -5.97 8.26
CA THR A 274 4.86 -4.53 7.96
C THR A 274 6.20 -3.87 8.30
N ASN A 275 6.79 -4.20 9.46
CA ASN A 275 8.06 -3.60 9.87
C ASN A 275 9.19 -3.95 8.89
N HIS A 276 9.33 -5.23 8.56
CA HIS A 276 10.32 -5.69 7.59
C HIS A 276 10.08 -5.04 6.22
N HIS A 277 8.85 -5.04 5.73
CA HIS A 277 8.49 -4.46 4.43
C HIS A 277 8.86 -2.97 4.32
N LEU A 278 8.53 -2.16 5.34
CA LEU A 278 8.87 -0.74 5.36
C LEU A 278 10.39 -0.52 5.35
N ALA A 279 11.15 -1.31 6.11
CA ALA A 279 12.61 -1.27 6.09
C ALA A 279 13.17 -1.64 4.70
N PHE A 280 12.66 -2.73 4.13
CA PHE A 280 13.06 -3.27 2.83
C PHE A 280 12.81 -2.29 1.69
N VAL A 281 11.58 -1.81 1.53
CA VAL A 281 11.22 -0.88 0.45
C VAL A 281 11.98 0.43 0.57
N THR A 282 12.18 0.94 1.79
CA THR A 282 12.96 2.17 2.01
C THR A 282 14.41 2.00 1.57
N ASP A 283 15.05 0.89 1.93
CA ASP A 283 16.43 0.56 1.52
C ASP A 283 16.54 0.43 -0.01
N ARG A 284 15.61 -0.28 -0.65
CA ARG A 284 15.57 -0.44 -2.11
C ARG A 284 15.34 0.86 -2.87
N LEU A 285 14.48 1.73 -2.36
CA LEU A 285 14.27 3.05 -2.95
C LEU A 285 15.49 3.95 -2.80
N ALA A 286 16.20 3.88 -1.67
CA ALA A 286 17.41 4.66 -1.44
C ALA A 286 18.55 4.24 -2.38
N THR A 287 18.73 2.93 -2.56
CA THR A 287 19.77 2.35 -3.43
C THR A 287 19.51 2.57 -4.91
N ARG A 288 18.25 2.45 -5.37
CA ARG A 288 17.88 2.71 -6.78
C ARG A 288 18.12 4.15 -7.22
N ARG A 289 18.05 5.13 -6.31
CA ARG A 289 18.34 6.54 -6.64
C ARG A 289 19.83 6.84 -6.82
N ALA A 290 20.71 5.96 -6.38
CA ALA A 290 22.16 6.13 -6.47
C ALA A 290 22.77 5.55 -7.76
N SER A 291 21.99 4.79 -8.55
CA SER A 291 22.37 4.16 -9.81
C SER A 291 21.84 4.93 -11.02
#